data_AF-A0A2M7M1D9-F1
#
_entry.id   AF-A0A2M7M1D9-F1
#
_cell.length_a   1.000
_cell.length_b   1.000
_cell.length_c   1.000
_cell.angle_alpha   90.00
_cell.angle_beta   90.00
_cell.angle_gamma   90.00
#
_symmetry.space_group_name_H-M   'P 1'
#
loop_
_entity.id
_entity.type
_entity.pdbx_description
1 polymer ?
#
loop_
_entity_poly.entity_id
_entity_poly.type
_entity_poly.pdbx_seq_one_letter_code
_entity_poly.pdbx_strand_id
1 'polypeptide(L)'
;RVGDLSLSVINANYQVPVADAEVEGYFINQSVSHTTKNTANVSNINTFGLRGSHNIAAVPGLSYQGELAFQNGKTNGLFNGVNIKAQGSLMDGGVNYAFQNIAWIPKVGVNYSLYSGDDRVPDAKNKGWIPLYPDGLADKMGAIAYGTFGAPTNAQIFKLSASVQPTEKLGVNLAWFNEKLQ
;
A
#
# COMPACT_ATOMS: atom_id res chain seq x y z
N ARG A 1 11.35 -17.26 -18.73
CA ARG A 1 10.87 -16.34 -19.79
C ARG A 1 10.07 -15.26 -19.07
N VAL A 2 10.48 -13.99 -19.20
CA VAL A 2 9.80 -12.86 -18.54
C VAL A 2 8.56 -12.55 -19.39
N GLY A 3 7.38 -12.55 -18.78
CA GLY A 3 6.17 -12.06 -19.43
C GLY A 3 6.24 -10.54 -19.60
N ASP A 4 5.58 -10.01 -20.62
CA ASP A 4 5.51 -8.56 -20.83
C ASP A 4 4.51 -7.97 -19.83
N LEU A 5 4.99 -7.07 -18.97
CA LEU A 5 4.18 -6.32 -18.00
C LEU A 5 3.77 -4.98 -18.64
N SER A 6 2.46 -4.72 -18.64
CA SER A 6 1.89 -3.43 -19.01
C SER A 6 1.17 -2.81 -17.81
N LEU A 7 1.38 -1.51 -17.60
CA LEU A 7 0.76 -0.73 -16.56
C LEU A 7 0.14 0.52 -17.16
N SER A 8 -1.15 0.75 -16.91
CA SER A 8 -1.85 1.99 -17.25
C SER A 8 -2.36 2.64 -15.99
N VAL A 9 -2.09 3.94 -15.83
CA VAL A 9 -2.44 4.70 -14.63
C VAL A 9 -3.19 5.96 -15.03
N ILE A 10 -4.30 6.23 -14.34
CA ILE A 10 -5.01 7.49 -14.40
C ILE A 10 -5.25 7.93 -12.97
N ASN A 11 -4.88 9.16 -12.64
CA ASN A 11 -5.20 9.76 -11.34
C ASN A 11 -5.77 11.17 -11.51
N ALA A 12 -6.50 11.59 -10.49
CA ALA A 12 -7.01 12.95 -10.35
C ALA A 12 -6.83 13.37 -8.91
N ASN A 13 -6.12 14.48 -8.69
CA ASN A 13 -5.90 15.05 -7.38
C ASN A 13 -6.64 16.37 -7.20
N TYR A 14 -6.94 16.70 -5.96
CA TYR A 14 -7.53 17.96 -5.56
C TYR A 14 -6.86 18.45 -4.28
N GLN A 15 -6.13 19.57 -4.39
CA GLN A 15 -5.66 20.32 -3.25
C GLN A 15 -6.82 21.19 -2.75
N VAL A 16 -7.23 21.00 -1.50
CA VAL A 16 -8.28 21.81 -0.88
C VAL A 16 -7.71 23.20 -0.60
N PRO A 17 -8.18 24.30 -1.20
CA PRO A 17 -7.49 25.59 -1.05
C PRO A 17 -7.58 26.18 0.37
N VAL A 18 -8.61 25.80 1.13
CA VAL A 18 -8.92 26.34 2.47
C VAL A 18 -8.39 25.46 3.61
N ALA A 19 -7.78 24.33 3.29
CA ALA A 19 -7.22 23.39 4.25
C ALA A 19 -5.90 22.88 3.71
N ASP A 20 -4.91 22.62 4.56
CA ASP A 20 -3.67 21.98 4.11
C ASP A 20 -3.92 20.48 3.89
N ALA A 21 -4.72 20.18 2.87
CA ALA A 21 -5.29 18.88 2.60
C ALA A 21 -5.34 18.55 1.11
N GLU A 22 -5.08 17.29 0.80
CA GLU A 22 -5.10 16.74 -0.55
C GLU A 22 -5.94 15.47 -0.57
N VAL A 23 -6.69 15.28 -1.65
CA VAL A 23 -7.38 14.02 -1.96
C VAL A 23 -7.05 13.62 -3.38
N GLU A 24 -6.72 12.35 -3.59
CA GLU A 24 -6.43 11.78 -4.90
C GLU A 24 -7.24 10.50 -5.11
N GLY A 25 -7.98 10.44 -6.20
CA GLY A 25 -8.55 9.21 -6.74
C GLY A 25 -7.66 8.67 -7.85
N TYR A 26 -7.43 7.35 -7.88
CA TYR A 26 -6.64 6.72 -8.92
C TYR A 26 -7.26 5.43 -9.43
N PHE A 27 -6.94 5.12 -10.69
CA PHE A 27 -7.23 3.86 -11.34
C PHE A 27 -5.94 3.32 -11.96
N ILE A 28 -5.68 2.03 -11.71
CA ILE A 28 -4.51 1.34 -12.25
C ILE A 28 -4.96 0.05 -12.91
N ASN A 29 -4.60 -0.16 -14.17
CA ASN A 29 -4.69 -1.45 -14.84
C ASN A 29 -3.29 -2.06 -14.94
N GLN A 30 -3.13 -3.27 -14.42
CA GLN A 30 -1.92 -4.07 -14.54
C GLN A 30 -2.23 -5.32 -15.36
N SER A 31 -1.53 -5.51 -16.47
CA SER A 31 -1.70 -6.66 -17.36
C SER A 31 -0.38 -7.37 -17.59
N VAL A 32 -0.37 -8.71 -17.52
CA VAL A 32 0.80 -9.55 -17.82
C VAL A 32 0.45 -10.49 -18.96
N SER A 33 1.22 -10.44 -20.05
CA SER A 33 1.08 -11.33 -21.20
C SER A 33 2.32 -12.21 -21.37
N HIS A 34 2.18 -13.37 -22.00
CA HIS A 34 3.29 -14.23 -22.39
C HIS A 34 3.28 -14.40 -23.91
N THR A 35 4.43 -14.20 -24.55
CA THR A 35 4.64 -14.44 -25.99
C THR A 35 4.90 -15.93 -26.27
N THR A 36 3.94 -16.81 -25.96
CA THR A 36 3.94 -18.20 -26.46
C THR A 36 2.60 -18.56 -27.05
N LYS A 37 2.64 -19.21 -28.24
CA LYS A 37 1.54 -19.44 -29.20
C LYS A 37 0.19 -19.98 -28.69
N ASN A 38 0.05 -20.39 -27.42
CA ASN A 38 -1.13 -21.11 -26.93
C ASN A 38 -1.76 -20.57 -25.63
N THR A 39 -1.40 -19.37 -25.14
CA THR A 39 -2.08 -18.84 -23.93
C THR A 39 -2.19 -17.32 -23.98
N ALA A 40 -3.41 -16.83 -24.26
CA ALA A 40 -3.77 -15.42 -24.21
C ALA A 40 -3.82 -14.94 -22.75
N ASN A 41 -3.24 -13.77 -22.46
CA ASN A 41 -3.27 -12.99 -21.20
C ASN A 41 -3.32 -13.78 -19.87
N VAL A 42 -2.19 -13.74 -19.15
CA VAL A 42 -1.91 -14.49 -17.92
C VAL A 42 -2.43 -13.78 -16.67
N SER A 43 -2.55 -12.45 -16.68
CA SER A 43 -3.13 -11.69 -15.58
C SER A 43 -3.63 -10.34 -16.06
N ASN A 44 -4.75 -9.87 -15.52
CA ASN A 44 -5.27 -8.52 -15.69
C ASN A 44 -5.99 -8.10 -14.40
N ILE A 45 -5.42 -7.10 -13.72
CA ILE A 45 -5.90 -6.57 -12.44
C ILE A 45 -6.21 -5.09 -12.61
N ASN A 46 -7.43 -4.71 -12.25
CA ASN A 46 -7.85 -3.34 -12.10
C ASN A 46 -7.82 -2.96 -10.63
N THR A 47 -7.22 -1.82 -10.31
CA THR A 47 -7.20 -1.25 -8.96
C THR A 47 -7.89 0.11 -9.01
N PHE A 48 -8.81 0.33 -8.09
CA PHE A 48 -9.41 1.62 -7.81
C PHE A 48 -8.98 2.02 -6.41
N GLY A 49 -8.50 3.25 -6.24
CA GLY A 49 -8.12 3.74 -4.92
C GLY A 49 -8.47 5.19 -4.72
N LEU A 50 -8.61 5.52 -3.44
CA LEU A 50 -8.77 6.86 -2.92
C LEU A 50 -7.77 7.04 -1.80
N ARG A 51 -6.97 8.10 -1.87
CA ARG A 51 -6.05 8.49 -0.80
C ARG A 51 -6.21 9.95 -0.47
N GLY A 52 -5.82 10.32 0.74
CA GLY A 52 -5.76 11.71 1.13
C GLY A 52 -4.85 11.95 2.32
N SER A 53 -4.48 13.20 2.49
CA SER A 53 -3.65 13.69 3.59
C SER A 53 -4.12 15.06 4.04
N HIS A 54 -3.91 15.37 5.32
CA HIS A 54 -4.31 16.65 5.90
C HIS A 54 -3.40 17.04 7.07
N ASN A 55 -2.89 18.27 7.08
CA ASN A 55 -2.22 18.89 8.22
C ASN A 55 -3.23 19.76 9.00
N ILE A 56 -3.43 19.45 10.29
CA ILE A 56 -4.50 20.04 11.10
C ILE A 56 -4.06 21.42 11.59
N ALA A 57 -4.53 22.48 10.95
CA ALA A 57 -4.16 23.86 11.30
C ALA A 57 -4.42 24.21 12.78
N ALA A 58 -5.49 23.66 13.37
CA ALA A 58 -5.83 23.88 14.78
C ALA A 58 -4.85 23.23 15.77
N VAL A 59 -4.05 22.25 15.33
CA VAL A 59 -3.05 21.54 16.14
C VAL A 59 -1.75 21.47 15.34
N PRO A 60 -0.91 22.52 15.38
CA PRO A 60 0.33 22.56 14.62
C PRO A 60 1.20 21.32 14.85
N GLY A 61 1.65 20.72 13.74
CA GLY A 61 2.43 19.49 13.75
C GLY A 61 1.62 18.20 13.69
N LEU A 62 0.29 18.23 13.89
CA LEU A 62 -0.58 17.07 13.72
C LEU A 62 -0.97 16.91 12.24
N SER A 63 -0.80 15.70 11.71
CA SER A 63 -1.28 15.35 10.38
C SER A 63 -1.87 13.94 10.35
N TYR A 64 -2.76 13.70 9.39
CA TYR A 64 -3.23 12.36 9.09
C TYR A 64 -3.15 12.08 7.59
N GLN A 65 -3.03 10.81 7.25
CA GLN A 65 -3.12 10.32 5.88
C GLN A 65 -3.84 8.98 5.86
N GLY A 66 -4.39 8.63 4.70
CA GLY A 66 -4.96 7.30 4.52
C GLY A 66 -5.25 6.99 3.07
N GLU A 67 -5.47 5.70 2.83
CA GLU A 67 -5.71 5.10 1.54
C GLU A 67 -6.70 3.94 1.70
N LEU A 68 -7.69 3.89 0.81
CA LEU A 68 -8.56 2.75 0.59
C LEU A 68 -8.45 2.35 -0.87
N ALA A 69 -8.20 1.07 -1.13
CA ALA A 69 -8.11 0.59 -2.49
C ALA A 69 -8.74 -0.80 -2.65
N PHE A 70 -9.25 -1.06 -3.85
CA PHE A 70 -9.93 -2.29 -4.20
C PHE A 70 -9.42 -2.80 -5.53
N GLN A 71 -9.17 -4.09 -5.59
CA GLN A 71 -8.70 -4.80 -6.77
C GLN A 71 -9.76 -5.77 -7.27
N ASN A 72 -9.92 -5.81 -8.58
CA ASN A 72 -10.68 -6.86 -9.26
C ASN A 72 -9.96 -7.30 -10.52
N GLY A 73 -10.12 -8.57 -10.90
CA GLY A 73 -9.52 -9.05 -12.14
C GLY A 73 -9.36 -10.55 -12.18
N LYS A 74 -8.37 -10.98 -12.96
CA LYS A 74 -7.99 -12.37 -13.10
C LYS A 74 -6.48 -12.50 -12.99
N THR A 75 -6.03 -13.55 -12.33
CA THR A 75 -4.61 -13.95 -12.31
C THR A 75 -4.49 -15.42 -12.66
N ASN A 76 -3.32 -15.89 -13.07
CA ASN A 76 -3.08 -17.29 -13.29
C ASN A 76 -3.07 -18.06 -11.97
N GLY A 77 -3.83 -19.15 -11.89
CA GLY A 77 -3.72 -20.11 -10.80
C GLY A 77 -2.43 -20.93 -10.87
N LEU A 78 -2.03 -21.53 -9.74
CA LEU A 78 -0.87 -22.42 -9.64
C LEU A 78 -0.99 -23.71 -10.50
N PHE A 79 -2.20 -24.07 -10.96
CA PHE A 79 -2.45 -25.29 -11.72
C PHE A 79 -2.99 -24.97 -13.14
N ASN A 80 -2.26 -25.40 -14.16
CA ASN A 80 -2.69 -25.56 -15.57
C ASN A 80 -3.46 -24.39 -16.23
N GLY A 81 -2.94 -23.15 -16.15
CA GLY A 81 -3.46 -22.05 -16.97
C GLY A 81 -4.92 -21.67 -16.69
N VAL A 82 -5.45 -22.08 -15.53
CA VAL A 82 -6.78 -21.67 -15.09
C VAL A 82 -6.69 -20.26 -14.53
N ASN A 83 -7.43 -19.33 -15.14
CA ASN A 83 -7.60 -17.99 -14.60
C ASN A 83 -8.43 -18.05 -13.31
N ILE A 84 -7.86 -17.62 -12.19
CA ILE A 84 -8.55 -17.43 -10.92
C ILE A 84 -8.98 -15.98 -10.78
N LYS A 85 -10.15 -15.77 -10.16
CA LYS A 85 -10.67 -14.41 -9.93
C LYS A 85 -9.86 -13.72 -8.84
N ALA A 86 -9.32 -12.54 -9.10
CA ALA A 86 -8.64 -11.72 -8.11
C ALA A 86 -9.62 -10.69 -7.52
N GLN A 87 -9.70 -10.60 -6.19
CA GLN A 87 -10.52 -9.64 -5.46
C GLN A 87 -9.80 -9.20 -4.18
N GLY A 88 -8.95 -8.18 -4.29
CA GLY A 88 -8.18 -7.65 -3.16
C GLY A 88 -8.76 -6.35 -2.61
N SER A 89 -8.42 -6.01 -1.37
CA SER A 89 -8.62 -4.68 -0.81
C SER A 89 -7.48 -4.30 0.13
N LEU A 90 -7.20 -3.01 0.18
CA LEU A 90 -6.24 -2.37 1.07
C LEU A 90 -6.95 -1.27 1.85
N MET A 91 -6.66 -1.19 3.14
CA MET A 91 -6.85 -0.01 3.94
C MET A 91 -5.54 0.35 4.62
N ASP A 92 -5.11 1.59 4.50
CA ASP A 92 -3.93 2.12 5.17
C ASP A 92 -4.27 3.48 5.76
N GLY A 93 -3.81 3.75 6.97
CA GLY A 93 -4.10 5.00 7.66
C GLY A 93 -3.03 5.31 8.68
N GLY A 94 -2.75 6.60 8.87
CA GLY A 94 -1.78 7.02 9.86
C GLY A 94 -2.04 8.42 10.39
N VAL A 95 -1.57 8.64 11.61
CA VAL A 95 -1.56 9.92 12.29
C VAL A 95 -0.15 10.20 12.75
N ASN A 96 0.35 11.39 12.49
CA ASN A 96 1.69 11.83 12.87
C ASN A 96 1.61 13.13 13.66
N TYR A 97 2.52 13.29 14.61
CA TYR A 97 2.69 14.51 15.37
C TYR A 97 4.15 14.93 15.39
N ALA A 98 4.45 16.08 14.79
CA ALA A 98 5.76 16.73 14.86
C ALA A 98 5.72 17.81 15.95
N PHE A 99 6.56 17.65 16.98
CA PHE A 99 6.68 18.64 18.04
C PHE A 99 7.28 19.93 17.49
N GLN A 100 6.60 21.04 17.76
CA GLN A 100 6.99 22.36 17.28
C GLN A 100 7.90 23.05 18.28
N ASN A 101 8.89 23.81 17.78
CA ASN A 101 9.78 24.63 18.59
C ASN A 101 10.59 23.87 19.66
N ILE A 102 10.82 22.57 19.43
CA ILE A 102 11.68 21.73 20.27
C ILE A 102 12.94 21.37 19.47
N ALA A 103 14.09 21.36 20.15
CA ALA A 103 15.35 20.93 19.55
C ALA A 103 15.20 19.54 18.90
N TRP A 104 15.81 19.39 17.73
CA TRP A 104 15.78 18.16 16.92
C TRP A 104 14.41 17.74 16.39
N ILE A 105 13.37 18.58 16.53
CA ILE A 105 12.03 18.41 15.94
C ILE A 105 11.56 16.95 16.06
N PRO A 106 11.37 16.44 17.29
CA PRO A 106 10.93 15.07 17.45
C PRO A 106 9.58 14.88 16.75
N LYS A 107 9.37 13.69 16.19
CA LYS A 107 8.10 13.30 15.57
C LYS A 107 7.72 11.92 16.04
N VAL A 108 6.43 11.71 16.28
CA VAL A 108 5.86 10.40 16.57
C VAL A 108 4.75 10.11 15.57
N GLY A 109 4.55 8.83 15.27
CA GLY A 109 3.52 8.40 14.35
C GLY A 109 2.94 7.05 14.72
N VAL A 110 1.69 6.85 14.33
CA VAL A 110 1.02 5.56 14.35
C VAL A 110 0.40 5.31 12.99
N ASN A 111 0.58 4.10 12.49
CA ASN A 111 -0.03 3.65 11.24
C ASN A 111 -0.69 2.29 11.44
N TYR A 112 -1.79 2.07 10.74
CA TYR A 112 -2.48 0.80 10.66
C TYR A 112 -2.76 0.46 9.20
N SER A 113 -2.33 -0.72 8.79
CA SER A 113 -2.54 -1.24 7.44
C SER A 113 -3.28 -2.58 7.53
N LEU A 114 -4.32 -2.74 6.72
CA LEU A 114 -5.12 -3.96 6.60
C LEU A 114 -5.12 -4.39 5.13
N TYR A 115 -4.67 -5.62 4.90
CA TYR A 115 -4.63 -6.24 3.58
C TYR A 115 -5.59 -7.41 3.55
N SER A 116 -6.44 -7.46 2.54
CA SER A 116 -7.30 -8.63 2.33
C SER A 116 -6.45 -9.88 2.08
N GLY A 117 -7.05 -11.02 2.38
CA GLY A 117 -6.39 -12.31 2.34
C GLY A 117 -7.31 -13.40 1.86
N ASP A 118 -6.69 -14.52 1.49
CA ASP A 118 -7.41 -15.70 1.07
C ASP A 118 -7.68 -16.61 2.27
N ASP A 119 -8.95 -16.97 2.47
CA ASP A 119 -9.34 -17.77 3.63
C ASP A 119 -9.26 -19.28 3.35
N ARG A 120 -9.21 -19.70 2.06
CA ARG A 120 -9.29 -21.10 1.65
C ARG A 120 -8.55 -21.34 0.32
N VAL A 121 -7.79 -22.43 0.27
CA VAL A 121 -6.98 -22.83 -0.91
C VAL A 121 -7.76 -23.49 -2.07
N PRO A 122 -8.99 -24.07 -1.93
CA PRO A 122 -9.61 -24.79 -3.04
C PRO A 122 -10.60 -23.96 -3.89
N ASP A 123 -10.97 -22.73 -3.54
CA ASP A 123 -12.08 -22.01 -4.17
C ASP A 123 -11.70 -21.09 -5.34
N ALA A 124 -10.66 -21.43 -6.13
CA ALA A 124 -10.33 -20.80 -7.43
C ALA A 124 -10.44 -19.26 -7.49
N LYS A 125 -10.26 -18.60 -6.35
CA LYS A 125 -10.30 -17.15 -6.15
C LYS A 125 -9.04 -16.81 -5.38
N ASN A 126 -8.48 -15.65 -5.68
CA ASN A 126 -7.44 -15.03 -4.88
C ASN A 126 -8.05 -13.77 -4.28
N LYS A 127 -8.21 -13.76 -2.96
CA LYS A 127 -8.69 -12.58 -2.21
C LYS A 127 -7.56 -11.74 -1.61
N GLY A 128 -6.31 -12.15 -1.80
CA GLY A 128 -5.13 -11.41 -1.36
C GLY A 128 -4.99 -10.09 -2.10
N TRP A 129 -4.57 -9.06 -1.38
CA TRP A 129 -4.08 -7.83 -2.01
C TRP A 129 -2.83 -8.15 -2.86
N ILE A 130 -2.79 -7.65 -4.08
CA ILE A 130 -1.63 -7.78 -4.97
C ILE A 130 -0.91 -6.42 -5.02
N PRO A 131 0.27 -6.30 -4.42
CA PRO A 131 1.07 -5.07 -4.47
C PRO A 131 1.28 -4.52 -5.87
N LEU A 132 1.03 -3.23 -6.03
CA LEU A 132 1.38 -2.50 -7.25
C LEU A 132 2.80 -1.94 -7.09
N TYR A 133 3.65 -2.08 -8.10
CA TYR A 133 5.02 -1.60 -7.99
C TYR A 133 5.12 -0.09 -8.28
N PRO A 134 5.84 0.70 -7.46
CA PRO A 134 6.19 0.49 -6.05
C PRO A 134 5.11 1.05 -5.11
N ASP A 135 4.66 0.27 -4.13
CA ASP A 135 3.60 0.62 -3.15
C ASP A 135 4.12 0.90 -1.73
N GLY A 136 5.44 1.01 -1.57
CA GLY A 136 6.05 1.40 -0.30
C GLY A 136 5.92 0.36 0.82
N LEU A 137 5.67 -0.91 0.50
CA LEU A 137 5.42 -1.96 1.49
C LEU A 137 6.50 -2.10 2.55
N ALA A 138 7.77 -1.92 2.19
CA ALA A 138 8.86 -1.98 3.14
C ALA A 138 8.73 -0.93 4.26
N ASP A 139 8.11 0.23 4.00
CA ASP A 139 7.82 1.21 5.04
C ASP A 139 6.55 0.86 5.84
N LYS A 140 5.58 0.18 5.23
CA LYS A 140 4.32 -0.22 5.87
C LYS A 140 4.48 -1.44 6.79
N MET A 141 5.30 -2.43 6.43
CA MET A 141 5.54 -3.65 7.23
C MET A 141 6.96 -3.82 7.75
N GLY A 142 7.88 -2.91 7.41
CA GLY A 142 9.29 -3.08 7.74
C GLY A 142 10.04 -3.89 6.69
N ALA A 143 11.26 -3.44 6.37
CA ALA A 143 12.06 -4.02 5.30
C ALA A 143 12.45 -5.48 5.53
N ILE A 144 12.65 -5.89 6.80
CA ILE A 144 13.02 -7.27 7.16
C ILE A 144 11.84 -8.21 6.93
N ALA A 145 10.64 -7.85 7.41
CA ALA A 145 9.44 -8.66 7.22
C ALA A 145 9.08 -8.74 5.73
N TYR A 146 9.09 -7.63 5.00
CA TYR A 146 8.87 -7.63 3.55
C TYR A 146 9.90 -8.50 2.82
N GLY A 147 11.18 -8.41 3.19
CA GLY A 147 12.23 -9.25 2.59
C GLY A 147 12.11 -10.74 2.93
N THR A 148 11.47 -11.10 4.05
CA THR A 148 11.35 -12.48 4.52
C THR A 148 10.05 -13.16 4.04
N PHE A 149 8.93 -12.44 4.10
CA PHE A 149 7.58 -12.98 3.84
C PHE A 149 6.99 -12.49 2.50
N GLY A 150 7.59 -11.49 1.87
CA GLY A 150 7.09 -10.89 0.64
C GLY A 150 5.86 -10.02 0.86
N ALA A 151 5.01 -9.97 -0.16
CA ALA A 151 3.77 -9.21 -0.16
C ALA A 151 2.78 -9.71 0.91
N PRO A 152 2.17 -8.82 1.72
CA PRO A 152 1.24 -9.20 2.75
C PRO A 152 -0.07 -9.68 2.13
N THR A 153 -0.53 -10.84 2.57
CA THR A 153 -1.88 -11.35 2.33
C THR A 153 -2.49 -11.70 3.69
N ASN A 154 -3.77 -11.40 3.89
CA ASN A 154 -4.47 -11.62 5.16
C ASN A 154 -3.77 -10.95 6.35
N ALA A 155 -3.28 -9.73 6.15
CA ALA A 155 -2.36 -9.09 7.10
C ALA A 155 -2.99 -7.89 7.78
N GLN A 156 -2.76 -7.80 9.08
CA GLN A 156 -2.98 -6.60 9.89
C GLN A 156 -1.63 -6.14 10.40
N ILE A 157 -1.30 -4.88 10.16
CA ILE A 157 0.01 -4.34 10.47
C ILE A 157 -0.19 -3.05 11.23
N PHE A 158 0.38 -3.00 12.43
CA PHE A 158 0.41 -1.80 13.26
C PHE A 158 1.86 -1.33 13.35
N LYS A 159 2.08 -0.05 13.02
CA LYS A 159 3.40 0.59 13.07
C LYS A 159 3.37 1.73 14.06
N LEU A 160 4.35 1.76 14.96
CA LEU A 160 4.68 2.93 15.76
C LEU A 160 6.00 3.48 15.25
N SER A 161 6.07 4.80 15.04
CA SER A 161 7.29 5.47 14.61
C SER A 161 7.66 6.60 15.56
N ALA A 162 8.97 6.79 15.72
CA ALA A 162 9.54 7.93 16.41
C ALA A 162 10.77 8.38 15.62
N SER A 163 10.92 9.69 15.42
CA SER A 163 12.08 10.24 14.73
C SER A 163 12.54 11.55 15.35
N VAL A 164 13.80 11.86 15.14
CA VAL A 164 14.44 13.14 15.47
C VAL A 164 15.33 13.55 14.31
N GLN A 165 15.51 14.86 14.15
CA GLN A 165 16.38 15.46 13.15
C GLN A 165 17.37 16.39 13.84
N PRO A 166 18.50 15.87 14.38
CA PRO A 166 19.45 16.68 15.13
C PRO A 166 20.07 17.83 14.33
N THR A 167 20.20 17.63 13.02
CA THR A 167 20.68 18.65 12.07
C THR A 167 19.88 18.56 10.78
N GLU A 168 19.98 19.55 9.91
CA GLU A 168 19.34 19.53 8.59
C GLU A 168 19.74 18.30 7.75
N LYS A 169 20.92 17.72 8.00
CA LYS A 169 21.48 16.61 7.20
C LYS A 169 21.36 15.24 7.87
N LEU A 170 21.02 15.19 9.15
CA LEU A 170 20.96 13.94 9.92
C LEU A 170 19.58 13.78 10.52
N GLY A 171 18.92 12.68 10.15
CA GLY A 171 17.69 12.20 10.76
C GLY A 171 17.89 10.80 11.30
N VAL A 172 17.27 10.50 12.43
CA VAL A 172 17.19 9.16 13.01
C VAL A 172 15.71 8.81 13.14
N ASN A 173 15.33 7.63 12.65
CA ASN A 173 13.98 7.10 12.74
C ASN A 173 14.03 5.68 13.32
N LEU A 174 13.18 5.43 14.31
CA LEU A 174 12.87 4.12 14.82
C LEU A 174 11.41 3.80 14.48
N ALA A 175 11.20 2.67 13.83
CA ALA A 175 9.88 2.12 13.60
C ALA A 175 9.77 0.73 14.23
N TRP A 176 8.71 0.54 15.01
CA TRP A 176 8.31 -0.75 15.55
C TRP A 176 7.06 -1.24 14.83
N PHE A 177 7.05 -2.52 14.47
CA PHE A 177 5.97 -3.15 13.73
C PHE A 177 5.40 -4.30 14.54
N ASN A 178 4.07 -4.41 14.54
CA ASN A 178 3.34 -5.58 14.99
C ASN A 178 2.52 -6.11 13.81
N GLU A 179 2.87 -7.31 13.37
CA GLU A 179 2.26 -7.95 12.22
C GLU A 179 1.42 -9.14 12.70
N LYS A 180 0.19 -9.21 12.23
CA LYS A 180 -0.67 -10.38 12.37
C LYS A 180 -1.04 -10.86 10.97
N LEU A 181 -0.36 -11.91 10.54
CA LEU A 181 -0.70 -12.69 9.35
C LEU A 181 -1.72 -13.75 9.77
N GLN A 182 -2.82 -13.88 9.02
CA GLN A 182 -3.88 -14.87 9.30
C GLN A 182 -3.93 -15.98 8.27
#